data_AF-A0A7M1LF22-F1
#
_entry.id   AF-A0A7M1LF22-F1
#
_cell.length_a   1.000
_cell.length_b   1.000
_cell.length_c   1.000
_cell.angle_alpha   90.00
_cell.angle_beta   90.00
_cell.angle_gamma   90.00
#
_symmetry.space_group_name_H-M   'P 1'
#
loop_
_entity.id
_entity.type
_entity.pdbx_description
1 polymer ?
#
loop_
_entity_poly.entity_id
_entity_poly.type
_entity_poly.pdbx_seq_one_letter_code
_entity_poly.pdbx_strand_id
1 'polypeptide(L)'
;MKENAIYISNLENCVKDYYISNGKINYVNFNNEIFTSIDFPKDIYTNFIYDTDTKICYMSKNEIIPNLGIYEYQFNFLMGLTAILIAFSFLIGLIIVGATR
;
A
#
# COMPACT_ATOMS: atom_id res chain seq x y z
N MET A 1 -16.86 -9.97 -4.11
CA MET A 1 -15.78 -9.53 -5.02
C MET A 1 -14.93 -8.49 -4.28
N LYS A 2 -13.62 -8.43 -4.51
CA LYS A 2 -12.73 -7.47 -3.81
C LYS A 2 -12.27 -6.40 -4.79
N GLU A 3 -12.44 -5.15 -4.41
CA GLU A 3 -12.06 -3.99 -5.22
C GLU A 3 -11.13 -3.06 -4.44
N ASN A 4 -10.25 -2.36 -5.17
CA ASN A 4 -9.43 -1.31 -4.57
C ASN A 4 -10.32 -0.17 -4.11
N ALA A 5 -9.96 0.40 -2.96
CA ALA A 5 -10.73 1.40 -2.28
C ALA A 5 -9.84 2.51 -1.71
N ILE A 6 -10.45 3.68 -1.56
CA ILE A 6 -9.84 4.85 -0.95
C ILE A 6 -10.60 5.12 0.34
N TYR A 7 -9.91 5.10 1.48
CA TYR A 7 -10.52 5.42 2.77
C TYR A 7 -10.43 6.92 3.04
N ILE A 8 -11.56 7.49 3.46
CA ILE A 8 -11.67 8.92 3.76
C ILE A 8 -12.07 9.08 5.22
N SER A 9 -11.20 9.70 6.01
CA SER A 9 -11.39 9.82 7.46
C SER A 9 -12.69 10.54 7.83
N ASN A 10 -13.02 11.63 7.14
CA ASN A 10 -14.25 12.40 7.39
C ASN A 10 -15.55 11.61 7.13
N LEU A 11 -15.52 10.59 6.28
CA LEU A 11 -16.68 9.76 5.95
C LEU A 11 -16.72 8.48 6.78
N GLU A 12 -15.65 8.19 7.52
CA GLU A 12 -15.37 6.91 8.19
C GLU A 12 -15.61 5.70 7.28
N ASN A 13 -15.47 5.89 5.97
CA ASN A 13 -15.87 4.92 4.97
C ASN A 13 -14.99 5.00 3.72
N CYS A 14 -15.11 3.99 2.89
CA CYS A 14 -14.36 3.85 1.66
C CYS A 14 -15.18 4.24 0.44
N VAL A 15 -14.48 4.81 -0.53
CA VAL A 15 -15.01 5.19 -1.83
C VAL A 15 -14.21 4.47 -2.92
N LYS A 16 -14.86 4.27 -4.06
CA LYS A 16 -14.22 3.69 -5.25
C LYS A 16 -13.27 4.67 -5.90
N ASP A 17 -13.72 5.91 -6.05
CA ASP A 17 -12.95 7.00 -6.65
C ASP A 17 -13.47 8.36 -6.16
N TYR A 18 -12.72 9.43 -6.41
CA TYR A 18 -13.19 10.79 -6.18
C TYR A 18 -12.65 11.76 -7.23
N TYR A 19 -13.42 12.79 -7.54
CA TYR A 19 -13.00 13.84 -8.46
C TYR A 19 -13.54 15.20 -8.05
N ILE A 20 -12.83 16.25 -8.45
CA ILE A 20 -13.18 17.63 -8.14
C ILE A 20 -13.88 18.25 -9.34
N SER A 21 -15.07 18.81 -9.13
CA SER A 21 -15.81 19.55 -10.15
C SER A 21 -16.51 20.75 -9.52
N ASN A 22 -16.40 21.92 -10.16
CA ASN A 22 -16.99 23.19 -9.70
C ASN A 22 -16.69 23.51 -8.22
N GLY A 23 -15.45 23.26 -7.78
CA GLY A 23 -15.01 23.52 -6.40
C GLY A 23 -15.61 22.56 -5.35
N LYS A 24 -16.31 21.51 -5.77
CA LYS A 24 -16.87 20.47 -4.91
C LYS A 24 -16.21 19.13 -5.18
N ILE A 25 -16.14 18.29 -4.16
CA ILE A 25 -15.59 16.94 -4.27
C ILE A 25 -16.75 15.98 -4.48
N ASN A 26 -16.64 15.17 -5.52
CA ASN A 26 -17.59 14.12 -5.85
C ASN A 26 -16.94 12.79 -5.52
N TYR A 27 -17.57 12.03 -4.66
CA TYR A 27 -17.15 10.69 -4.28
C TYR A 27 -18.00 9.67 -5.02
N VAL A 28 -17.34 8.70 -5.64
CA VAL A 28 -17.96 7.61 -6.38
C VAL A 28 -18.00 6.39 -5.46
N ASN A 29 -19.20 5.88 -5.21
CA ASN A 29 -19.40 4.66 -4.43
C ASN A 29 -19.23 3.41 -5.32
N PHE A 30 -19.14 2.23 -4.70
CA PHE A 30 -19.02 0.95 -5.41
C PHE A 30 -20.27 0.60 -6.24
N ASN A 31 -21.42 1.17 -5.89
CA ASN A 31 -22.66 1.06 -6.66
C ASN A 31 -22.79 2.10 -7.79
N ASN A 32 -21.71 2.84 -8.11
CA ASN A 32 -21.69 3.99 -9.02
C ASN A 32 -22.58 5.19 -8.60
N GLU A 33 -23.10 5.19 -7.37
CA GLU A 33 -23.74 6.37 -6.79
C GLU A 33 -22.69 7.45 -6.51
N ILE A 34 -23.05 8.70 -6.78
CA ILE A 34 -22.16 9.85 -6.59
C ILE A 34 -22.72 10.71 -5.47
N PHE A 35 -21.90 10.97 -4.46
CA PHE A 35 -22.25 11.89 -3.38
C PHE A 35 -21.25 13.04 -3.31
N THR A 36 -21.76 14.23 -3.02
CA THR A 36 -21.00 15.48 -3.12
C THR A 36 -20.71 16.01 -1.73
N SER A 37 -19.47 16.39 -1.47
CA SER A 37 -19.07 17.11 -0.26
C SER A 37 -18.43 18.45 -0.61
N ILE A 38 -18.63 19.43 0.28
CA ILE A 38 -18.01 20.76 0.21
C ILE A 38 -16.70 20.75 1.01
N ASP A 39 -16.59 19.88 2.02
CA ASP A 39 -15.42 19.80 2.88
C ASP A 39 -14.33 18.96 2.21
N PHE A 40 -13.13 19.56 2.11
CA PHE A 40 -11.94 18.86 1.69
C PHE A 40 -11.59 17.77 2.72
N PRO A 41 -11.39 16.52 2.29
CA PRO A 41 -10.99 15.46 3.21
C PRO A 41 -9.62 15.83 3.78
N LYS A 42 -9.52 15.86 5.11
CA LYS A 42 -8.25 16.14 5.79
C LYS A 42 -7.24 15.04 5.51
N ASP A 43 -7.70 13.78 5.51
CA ASP A 43 -6.85 12.63 5.27
C ASP A 43 -7.52 11.67 4.27
N ILE A 44 -6.79 11.39 3.19
CA ILE A 44 -7.14 10.38 2.19
C ILE A 44 -6.11 9.26 2.30
N TYR A 45 -6.57 8.06 2.57
CA TYR A 45 -5.71 6.88 2.69
C TYR A 45 -5.97 5.94 1.52
N THR A 46 -4.93 5.72 0.72
CA THR A 46 -4.92 4.69 -0.32
C THR A 46 -4.62 3.31 0.30
N ASN A 47 -4.74 2.24 -0.49
CA ASN A 47 -4.46 0.86 -0.06
C ASN A 47 -5.52 0.21 0.83
N PHE A 48 -6.77 0.63 0.68
CA PHE A 48 -7.89 -0.09 1.25
C PHE A 48 -8.46 -1.07 0.21
N ILE A 49 -9.04 -2.15 0.70
CA ILE A 49 -9.84 -3.09 -0.09
C ILE A 49 -11.27 -3.00 0.43
N TYR A 50 -12.20 -2.83 -0.49
CA TYR A 50 -13.61 -2.99 -0.21
C TYR A 50 -14.06 -4.37 -0.67
N ASP A 51 -14.62 -5.14 0.25
CA ASP A 51 -15.21 -6.44 -0.03
C ASP A 51 -16.71 -6.23 -0.27
N THR A 52 -17.15 -6.36 -1.53
CA THR A 52 -18.53 -6.10 -1.93
C THR A 52 -19.53 -7.06 -1.31
N ASP A 53 -19.09 -8.27 -0.95
CA ASP A 53 -19.97 -9.33 -0.45
C ASP A 53 -20.29 -9.09 1.03
N THR A 54 -19.28 -8.66 1.78
CA THR A 54 -19.41 -8.35 3.22
C THR A 54 -19.70 -6.87 3.51
N LYS A 55 -19.52 -5.99 2.51
CA LYS A 55 -19.59 -4.52 2.64
C LYS A 55 -18.59 -3.95 3.64
N ILE A 56 -17.49 -4.65 3.88
CA ILE A 56 -16.45 -4.24 4.82
C ILE A 56 -15.33 -3.58 4.03
N CYS A 57 -14.90 -2.41 4.49
CA CYS A 57 -13.66 -1.82 4.05
C CYS A 57 -12.55 -2.07 5.07
N TYR A 58 -11.43 -2.60 4.61
CA TYR A 58 -10.27 -2.86 5.45
C TYR A 58 -8.99 -2.46 4.74
N MET A 59 -7.99 -2.07 5.51
CA MET A 59 -6.66 -1.82 4.97
C MET A 59 -6.13 -3.13 4.37
N SER A 60 -5.67 -3.08 3.13
CA SER A 60 -5.11 -4.25 2.46
C SER A 60 -3.92 -4.76 3.27
N LYS A 61 -4.00 -6.00 3.73
CA LYS A 61 -2.89 -6.69 4.41
C LYS A 61 -1.74 -7.08 3.46
N ASN A 62 -1.80 -6.73 2.17
CA ASN A 62 -0.59 -6.67 1.37
C ASN A 62 0.12 -5.36 1.74
N GLU A 63 0.79 -5.41 2.90
CA GLU A 63 1.33 -4.27 3.61
C GLU A 63 2.29 -3.49 2.71
N ILE A 64 1.82 -2.38 2.15
CA ILE A 64 2.73 -1.36 1.65
C ILE A 64 3.37 -0.77 2.91
N ILE A 65 4.70 -0.91 3.02
CA ILE A 65 5.43 -0.29 4.12
C ILE A 65 5.28 1.22 3.93
N PRO A 66 4.53 1.93 4.80
CA PRO A 66 4.04 3.28 4.50
C PRO A 66 5.18 4.29 4.26
N ASN A 67 6.33 4.05 4.87
CA ASN A 67 7.51 4.91 4.76
C ASN A 67 8.39 4.62 3.54
N LEU A 68 8.20 3.48 2.86
CA LEU A 68 9.05 3.04 1.75
C LEU A 68 8.28 2.96 0.41
N GLY A 69 6.95 2.96 0.43
CA GLY A 69 6.13 2.87 -0.79
C GLY A 69 6.28 1.56 -1.55
N ILE A 70 6.87 0.53 -0.92
CA ILE A 70 7.06 -0.82 -1.47
C ILE A 70 6.20 -1.82 -0.71
N TYR A 71 5.82 -2.90 -1.39
CA TYR A 71 5.09 -3.99 -0.74
C TYR A 71 6.03 -4.81 0.15
N GLU A 72 5.48 -5.37 1.22
CA GLU A 72 6.20 -6.23 2.17
C GLU A 72 6.93 -7.39 1.50
N TYR A 73 6.33 -8.04 0.49
CA TYR A 73 7.00 -9.12 -0.24
C TYR A 73 8.21 -8.62 -1.04
N GLN A 74 8.17 -7.38 -1.55
CA GLN A 74 9.30 -6.76 -2.25
C GLN A 74 10.41 -6.40 -1.26
N PHE A 75 10.04 -5.92 -0.08
CA PHE A 75 10.98 -5.65 1.01
C PHE A 75 11.67 -6.93 1.50
N ASN A 76 10.89 -8.00 1.73
CA ASN A 76 11.40 -9.30 2.15
C ASN A 76 12.32 -9.91 1.10
N PHE A 77 11.99 -9.78 -0.19
CA PHE A 77 12.87 -10.18 -1.28
C PHE A 77 14.19 -9.41 -1.27
N LEU A 78 14.14 -8.08 -1.10
CA LEU A 78 15.32 -7.22 -1.07
C LEU A 78 16.23 -7.55 0.12
N MET A 79 15.65 -7.76 1.31
CA MET A 79 16.38 -8.21 2.49
C MET A 79 17.03 -9.59 2.30
N GLY A 80 16.35 -10.52 1.64
CA GLY A 80 16.91 -11.82 1.32
C GLY A 80 18.12 -11.71 0.37
N LEU A 81 18.01 -10.89 -0.67
CA LEU A 81 19.09 -10.66 -1.62
C LEU A 81 20.31 -10.02 -0.96
N THR A 82 20.12 -9.00 -0.11
CA THR A 82 21.23 -8.34 0.59
C THR A 82 21.93 -9.28 1.56
N ALA A 83 21.18 -10.11 2.31
CA ALA A 83 21.76 -11.11 3.20
C ALA A 83 22.64 -12.12 2.45
N ILE A 84 22.20 -12.59 1.28
CA ILE A 84 22.97 -13.50 0.43
C ILE A 84 24.27 -12.83 -0.05
N LEU A 85 24.20 -11.59 -0.53
CA LEU A 85 25.38 -10.85 -1.00
C LEU A 85 26.42 -10.64 0.11
N ILE A 86 25.95 -10.29 1.32
CA ILE A 86 26.82 -10.14 2.49
C ILE A 86 27.47 -11.49 2.83
N ALA A 87 26.70 -12.57 2.89
CA ALA A 87 27.23 -13.91 3.19
C ALA A 87 28.32 -14.35 2.19
N PHE A 88 28.09 -14.17 0.88
CA PHE A 88 29.10 -14.46 -0.14
C PHE A 88 30.34 -13.58 -0.02
N SER A 89 30.18 -12.30 0.32
CA SER A 89 31.30 -11.38 0.52
C SER A 89 32.21 -11.84 1.66
N PHE A 90 31.62 -12.27 2.78
CA PHE A 90 32.38 -12.85 3.89
C PHE A 90 33.04 -14.19 3.51
N LEU A 91 32.33 -15.07 2.82
CA LEU A 91 32.86 -16.36 2.37
C LEU A 91 34.09 -16.18 1.47
N ILE A 92 34.00 -15.28 0.49
CA ILE A 92 35.11 -14.95 -0.41
C ILE A 92 36.28 -14.36 0.38
N GLY A 93 36.02 -13.43 1.30
CA GLY A 93 37.04 -12.87 2.18
C GLY A 93 37.77 -13.93 3.00
N LEU A 94 37.04 -14.88 3.59
CA LEU A 94 37.60 -15.99 4.35
C LEU A 94 38.43 -16.94 3.47
N ILE A 95 37.96 -17.26 2.26
CA ILE A 95 38.69 -18.10 1.31
C ILE A 95 40.01 -17.43 0.90
N ILE A 96 39.98 -16.13 0.56
CA ILE A 96 41.19 -15.40 0.16
C ILE A 96 42.18 -15.35 1.32
N VAL A 97 41.74 -14.91 2.51
CA VAL A 97 42.62 -14.83 3.69
C VAL A 97 43.18 -16.20 4.04
N GLY A 98 42.36 -17.25 4.01
CA GLY A 98 42.77 -18.63 4.28
C GLY A 98 43.73 -19.21 3.22
N ALA A 99 43.62 -18.79 1.96
CA ALA A 99 44.52 -19.21 0.88
C ALA A 99 45.83 -18.43 0.84
N THR A 100 45.86 -17.19 1.36
CA THR A 100 47.06 -16.34 1.45
C THR A 100 47.88 -16.54 2.71
N ARG A 101 47.44 -17.42 3.63
CA ARG A 101 48.13 -17.73 4.89
C ARG A 101 48.76 -19.11 4.83
#